data_AF-A0A8T5EDN0-F1
#
_entry.id   AF-A0A8T5EDN0-F1
#
_cell.length_a   1.000
_cell.length_b   1.000
_cell.length_c   1.000
_cell.angle_alpha   90.00
_cell.angle_beta   90.00
_cell.angle_gamma   90.00
#
_symmetry.space_group_name_H-M   'P 1'
#
loop_
_entity.id
_entity.type
_entity.pdbx_description
1 polymer ?
#
loop_
_entity_poly.entity_id
_entity_poly.type
_entity_poly.pdbx_seq_one_letter_code
_entity_poly.pdbx_strand_id
1 'polypeptide(L)'
;MEPKISEKAWNPELEKNILKQWEEDKIYDFTPKENNFTIDTPPPYPSGRPWHIGAAAHYSQIDMIARTARMAGKNVYFPIGIDRNGLPVELYTEKKHKIRMRETERSEFLGLCKEALDDLEAEMILIMKSLGISGDFANYYRTDSEEYRTLTQTTFIDLWKKGQVYLANRPNNYDWVSGTTIADAEIIYEDIQTKLVYMKFKIKDTDQEIVIASTRPELLCACRTIIVNPEDERYSKYIGKKIIVPITNAEVELRTHHSAKQEFGSGAVMVCSYGDQNDVALFRELELKEIIAIGLDGKMTEIAGQYVGLKPKQARTKIIEDLETSGFVEKIEDIVHRTPISERSKIPIEIIPMEEYYLKQKEKIET
;
A
#
# COMPACT_ATOMS: atom_id res chain seq x y z
N MET A 1 25.90 47.96 25.88
CA MET A 1 24.48 47.77 25.53
C MET A 1 23.84 47.12 26.73
N GLU A 2 22.86 47.77 27.36
CA GLU A 2 22.06 47.08 28.38
C GLU A 2 21.24 45.98 27.69
N PRO A 3 21.12 44.79 28.31
CA PRO A 3 20.31 43.72 27.75
C PRO A 3 18.84 44.15 27.69
N LYS A 4 18.22 44.04 26.52
CA LYS A 4 16.79 44.33 26.33
C LYS A 4 15.88 43.38 27.13
N ILE A 5 16.40 42.21 27.52
CA ILE A 5 15.69 41.22 28.33
C ILE A 5 16.33 41.24 29.73
N SER A 6 15.57 41.70 30.71
CA SER A 6 15.99 41.80 32.12
C SER A 6 15.67 40.57 32.96
N GLU A 7 14.87 39.65 32.42
CA GLU A 7 14.42 38.44 33.12
C GLU A 7 15.57 37.44 33.27
N LYS A 8 15.67 36.84 34.45
CA LYS A 8 16.74 35.87 34.79
C LYS A 8 16.33 34.42 34.52
N ALA A 9 15.05 34.16 34.26
CA ALA A 9 14.49 32.86 33.95
C ALA A 9 13.60 32.97 32.72
N TRP A 10 13.52 31.90 31.93
CA TRP A 10 12.67 31.85 30.74
C TRP A 10 11.19 31.91 31.14
N ASN A 11 10.44 32.81 30.51
CA ASN A 11 8.99 32.91 30.62
C ASN A 11 8.33 32.62 29.25
N PRO A 12 7.52 31.55 29.12
CA PRO A 12 6.80 31.25 27.88
C PRO A 12 5.87 32.36 27.37
N GLU A 13 5.45 33.28 28.23
CA GLU A 13 4.65 34.45 27.82
C GLU A 13 5.43 35.41 26.91
N LEU A 14 6.77 35.47 27.05
CA LEU A 14 7.61 36.26 26.16
C LEU A 14 7.51 35.76 24.72
N GLU A 15 7.56 34.44 24.51
CA GLU A 15 7.44 33.83 23.18
C GLU A 15 6.09 34.15 22.56
N LYS A 16 5.00 34.02 23.32
CA LYS A 16 3.66 34.36 22.83
C LYS A 16 3.56 35.81 22.36
N ASN A 17 4.13 36.75 23.11
CA ASN A 17 4.13 38.16 22.73
C ASN A 17 4.96 38.42 21.46
N ILE A 18 6.13 37.79 21.33
CA ILE A 18 6.98 37.90 20.14
C ILE A 18 6.29 37.31 18.91
N LEU A 19 5.70 36.12 19.03
CA LEU A 19 4.99 35.45 17.94
C LEU A 19 3.80 36.29 17.46
N LYS A 20 3.03 36.86 18.40
CA LYS A 20 1.92 37.76 18.08
C LYS A 20 2.41 38.99 17.32
N GLN A 21 3.51 39.60 17.76
CA GLN A 21 4.11 40.72 17.06
C GLN A 21 4.53 40.33 15.63
N TRP A 22 5.18 39.18 15.43
CA TRP A 22 5.59 38.73 14.09
C TRP A 22 4.41 38.53 13.13
N GLU A 23 3.28 38.06 13.66
CA GLU A 23 2.04 37.89 12.90
C GLU A 23 1.39 39.25 12.55
N GLU A 24 1.32 40.18 13.51
CA GLU A 24 0.79 41.53 13.30
C GLU A 24 1.66 42.32 12.27
N ASP A 25 2.98 42.19 12.38
CA ASP A 25 3.95 42.83 11.50
C ASP A 25 4.07 42.13 10.13
N LYS A 26 3.43 40.97 9.95
CA LYS A 26 3.45 40.17 8.70
C LYS A 26 4.87 39.91 8.17
N ILE A 27 5.80 39.63 9.08
CA ILE A 27 7.25 39.58 8.79
C ILE A 27 7.60 38.50 7.76
N TYR A 28 6.79 37.45 7.67
CA TYR A 28 7.03 36.30 6.80
C TYR A 28 6.12 36.24 5.56
N ASP A 29 5.27 37.25 5.35
CA ASP A 29 4.45 37.35 4.14
C ASP A 29 5.36 37.43 2.91
N PHE A 30 5.08 36.61 1.91
CA PHE A 30 5.87 36.56 0.70
C PHE A 30 5.26 37.40 -0.41
N THR A 31 6.12 38.14 -1.12
CA THR A 31 5.78 38.75 -2.41
C THR A 31 6.97 38.55 -3.35
N PRO A 32 6.77 38.07 -4.58
CA PRO A 32 7.86 37.87 -5.53
C PRO A 32 8.67 39.15 -5.78
N LYS A 33 9.99 39.08 -5.64
CA LYS A 33 10.96 40.17 -5.89
C LYS A 33 12.23 39.61 -6.56
N GLU A 34 13.30 40.40 -6.64
CA GLU A 34 14.61 39.87 -7.01
C GLU A 34 15.17 38.95 -5.90
N ASN A 35 16.09 38.04 -6.26
CA ASN A 35 16.73 37.11 -5.32
C ASN A 35 15.75 36.20 -4.55
N ASN A 36 14.66 35.76 -5.19
CA ASN A 36 13.73 34.80 -4.60
C ASN A 36 14.44 33.49 -4.26
N PHE A 37 14.13 32.95 -3.09
CA PHE A 37 14.60 31.65 -2.61
C PHE A 37 13.38 30.84 -2.18
N THR A 38 12.97 29.89 -3.00
CA THR A 38 11.80 29.05 -2.74
C THR A 38 12.23 27.75 -2.07
N ILE A 39 11.53 27.41 -1.00
CA ILE A 39 11.66 26.12 -0.33
C ILE A 39 10.48 25.26 -0.76
N ASP A 40 10.76 24.07 -1.28
CA ASP A 40 9.73 23.05 -1.49
C ASP A 40 9.49 22.32 -0.17
N THR A 41 8.28 22.44 0.36
CA THR A 41 7.92 21.93 1.68
C THR A 41 7.03 20.71 1.55
N PRO A 42 7.36 19.58 2.19
CA PRO A 42 6.48 18.42 2.17
C PRO A 42 5.21 18.72 2.97
N PRO A 43 4.02 18.76 2.35
CA PRO A 43 2.79 19.06 3.09
C PRO A 43 2.59 17.98 4.17
N PRO A 44 2.42 18.35 5.45
CA PRO A 44 2.18 17.39 6.50
C PRO A 44 0.77 16.83 6.37
N TYR A 45 0.64 15.59 6.83
CA TYR A 45 -0.55 14.80 6.65
C TYR A 45 -1.35 14.67 7.97
N PRO A 46 -2.62 15.14 8.03
CA PRO A 46 -3.49 15.08 9.19
C PRO A 46 -4.05 13.66 9.35
N SER A 47 -3.23 12.76 9.89
CA SER A 47 -3.51 11.32 10.07
C SER A 47 -4.32 10.98 11.33
N GLY A 48 -5.06 11.93 11.90
CA GLY A 48 -5.80 11.71 13.15
C GLY A 48 -4.94 11.66 14.42
N ARG A 49 -3.66 12.06 14.32
CA ARG A 49 -2.78 12.34 15.46
C ARG A 49 -2.26 13.77 15.34
N PRO A 50 -2.05 14.46 16.47
CA PRO A 50 -1.41 15.77 16.49
C PRO A 50 -0.03 15.72 15.82
N TRP A 51 0.41 16.87 15.31
CA TRP A 51 1.74 17.03 14.73
C TRP A 51 2.82 16.58 15.72
N HIS A 52 3.50 15.47 15.41
CA HIS A 52 4.38 14.80 16.37
C HIS A 52 5.81 15.36 16.37
N ILE A 53 6.61 14.98 17.36
CA ILE A 53 7.97 15.51 17.57
C ILE A 53 8.89 15.35 16.35
N GLY A 54 8.80 14.23 15.62
CA GLY A 54 9.55 14.04 14.37
C GLY A 54 9.21 15.08 13.29
N ALA A 55 7.93 15.45 13.15
CA ALA A 55 7.50 16.45 12.19
C ALA A 55 7.92 17.86 12.63
N ALA A 56 7.82 18.15 13.93
CA ALA A 56 8.36 19.38 14.53
C ALA A 56 9.87 19.51 14.28
N ALA A 57 10.64 18.44 14.53
CA ALA A 57 12.09 18.43 14.30
C ALA A 57 12.44 18.66 12.82
N HIS A 58 11.71 18.03 11.90
CA HIS A 58 11.93 18.21 10.46
C HIS A 58 11.64 19.64 10.01
N TYR A 59 10.50 20.20 10.41
CA TYR A 59 10.13 21.57 10.05
C TYR A 59 11.04 22.62 10.69
N SER A 60 11.56 22.40 11.90
CA SER A 60 12.56 23.28 12.50
C SER A 60 13.86 23.35 11.69
N GLN A 61 14.26 22.24 11.05
CA GLN A 61 15.43 22.25 10.16
C GLN A 61 15.17 23.07 8.89
N ILE A 62 13.99 22.92 8.30
CA ILE A 62 13.55 23.72 7.14
C ILE A 62 13.50 25.21 7.51
N ASP A 63 12.96 25.52 8.69
CA ASP A 63 12.89 26.88 9.23
C ASP A 63 14.27 27.51 9.42
N MET A 64 15.23 26.74 9.93
CA MET A 64 16.61 27.21 10.07
C MET A 64 17.23 27.60 8.72
N ILE A 65 16.96 26.82 7.66
CA ILE A 65 17.39 27.15 6.29
C ILE A 65 16.71 28.43 5.82
N ALA A 66 15.39 28.55 6.02
CA ALA A 66 14.61 29.73 5.64
C ALA A 66 15.14 30.99 6.31
N ARG A 67 15.37 30.96 7.63
CA ARG A 67 15.91 32.07 8.41
C ARG A 67 17.32 32.44 7.96
N THR A 68 18.20 31.46 7.76
CA THR A 68 19.56 31.69 7.29
C THR A 68 19.57 32.35 5.91
N ALA A 69 18.72 31.88 4.99
CA ALA A 69 18.59 32.49 3.67
C ALA A 69 18.06 33.94 3.73
N ARG A 70 17.06 34.22 4.59
CA ARG A 70 16.58 35.60 4.83
C ARG A 70 17.69 36.49 5.39
N MET A 71 18.45 36.01 6.37
CA MET A 71 19.59 36.72 6.95
C MET A 71 20.72 36.96 5.94
N ALA A 72 20.86 36.09 4.94
CA ALA A 72 21.76 36.26 3.80
C ALA A 72 21.21 37.19 2.70
N GLY A 73 20.08 37.87 2.94
CA GLY A 73 19.48 38.84 2.02
C GLY A 73 18.63 38.24 0.91
N LYS A 74 18.23 36.96 0.99
CA LYS A 74 17.31 36.34 0.03
C LYS A 74 15.86 36.68 0.35
N ASN A 75 15.04 36.80 -0.70
CA ASN A 75 13.59 36.92 -0.56
C ASN A 75 12.98 35.51 -0.47
N VAL A 76 12.80 34.99 0.74
CA VAL A 76 12.45 33.58 0.95
C VAL A 76 10.95 33.33 0.86
N TYR A 77 10.55 32.43 -0.04
CA TYR A 77 9.23 31.81 -0.04
C TYR A 77 9.29 30.48 0.70
N PHE A 78 8.61 30.42 1.84
CA PHE A 78 8.48 29.21 2.65
C PHE A 78 6.98 28.86 2.73
N PRO A 79 6.42 28.17 1.72
CA PRO A 79 5.02 27.80 1.70
C PRO A 79 4.69 26.86 2.85
N ILE A 80 3.46 26.92 3.33
CA ILE A 80 2.88 25.88 4.19
C ILE A 80 1.79 25.20 3.36
N GLY A 81 1.87 23.89 3.22
CA GLY A 81 0.81 23.08 2.61
C GLY A 81 0.21 22.16 3.64
N ILE A 82 -1.04 21.75 3.50
CA ILE A 82 -1.66 20.69 4.31
C ILE A 82 -2.21 19.62 3.36
N ASP A 83 -1.78 18.38 3.56
CA ASP A 83 -2.23 17.28 2.71
C ASP A 83 -3.55 16.69 3.22
N ARG A 84 -4.66 17.10 2.63
CA ARG A 84 -6.03 16.80 3.09
C ARG A 84 -6.70 15.66 2.33
N ASN A 85 -5.93 14.74 1.71
CA ASN A 85 -6.46 13.64 0.92
C ASN A 85 -5.98 12.26 1.41
N GLY A 86 -6.78 11.22 1.17
CA GLY A 86 -6.32 9.83 1.24
C GLY A 86 -6.97 8.99 2.34
N LEU A 87 -6.64 7.71 2.35
CA LEU A 87 -7.29 6.71 3.21
C LEU A 87 -7.20 7.00 4.71
N PRO A 88 -6.11 7.58 5.27
CA PRO A 88 -6.09 7.75 6.72
C PRO A 88 -7.07 8.79 7.25
N VAL A 89 -7.48 9.80 6.46
CA VAL A 89 -8.56 10.70 6.89
C VAL A 89 -9.87 9.94 6.92
N GLU A 90 -10.15 9.11 5.93
CA GLU A 90 -11.36 8.27 5.88
C GLU A 90 -11.41 7.35 7.12
N LEU A 91 -10.31 6.65 7.43
CA LEU A 91 -10.20 5.78 8.60
C LEU A 91 -10.32 6.55 9.93
N TYR A 92 -9.79 7.77 9.99
CA TYR A 92 -9.94 8.63 11.15
C TYR A 92 -11.39 9.06 11.34
N THR A 93 -12.08 9.47 10.28
CA THR A 93 -13.50 9.82 10.29
C THR A 93 -14.37 8.63 10.71
N GLU A 94 -14.12 7.44 10.16
CA GLU A 94 -14.80 6.21 10.58
C GLU A 94 -14.64 5.95 12.08
N LYS A 95 -13.42 6.10 12.62
CA LYS A 95 -13.15 5.93 14.05
C LYS A 95 -13.78 7.01 14.92
N LYS A 96 -13.69 8.29 14.52
CA LYS A 96 -14.22 9.46 15.24
C LYS A 96 -15.73 9.37 15.36
N HIS A 97 -16.42 9.07 14.26
CA HIS A 97 -17.88 9.04 14.22
C HIS A 97 -18.48 7.64 14.45
N LYS A 98 -17.65 6.60 14.55
CA LYS A 98 -18.06 5.18 14.68
C LYS A 98 -19.00 4.73 13.56
N ILE A 99 -18.74 5.21 12.35
CA ILE A 99 -19.46 4.86 11.12
C ILE A 99 -18.57 4.04 10.21
N ARG A 100 -19.16 3.42 9.19
CA ARG A 100 -18.42 2.82 8.08
C ARG A 100 -18.69 3.59 6.81
N MET A 101 -17.63 3.94 6.09
CA MET A 101 -17.69 4.66 4.82
C MET A 101 -18.65 3.98 3.84
N ARG A 102 -18.60 2.64 3.75
CA ARG A 102 -19.44 1.86 2.84
C ARG A 102 -20.92 1.78 3.24
N GLU A 103 -21.25 2.11 4.48
CA GLU A 103 -22.62 2.09 5.02
C GLU A 103 -23.20 3.52 5.11
N THR A 104 -22.42 4.54 4.76
CA THR A 104 -22.80 5.95 4.82
C THR A 104 -22.97 6.49 3.40
N GLU A 105 -23.88 7.44 3.21
CA GLU A 105 -24.01 8.12 1.92
C GLU A 105 -22.72 8.91 1.63
N ARG A 106 -22.27 8.93 0.38
CA ARG A 106 -20.96 9.47 0.00
C ARG A 106 -20.84 10.96 0.32
N SER A 107 -21.85 11.76 0.01
CA SER A 107 -21.83 13.21 0.29
C SER A 107 -21.83 13.49 1.79
N GLU A 108 -22.57 12.72 2.57
CA GLU A 108 -22.55 12.77 4.04
C GLU A 108 -21.16 12.43 4.58
N PHE A 109 -20.56 11.33 4.13
CA PHE A 109 -19.23 10.92 4.57
C PHE A 109 -18.15 11.95 4.21
N LEU A 110 -18.19 12.52 3.01
CA LEU A 110 -17.28 13.59 2.60
C LEU A 110 -17.44 14.85 3.47
N GLY A 111 -18.66 15.16 3.90
CA GLY A 111 -18.93 16.24 4.87
C GLY A 111 -18.23 15.99 6.21
N LEU A 112 -18.35 14.78 6.75
CA LEU A 112 -17.71 14.38 8.00
C LEU A 112 -16.17 14.35 7.89
N CYS A 113 -15.62 13.93 6.75
CA CYS A 113 -14.18 14.03 6.48
C CYS A 113 -13.71 15.47 6.50
N LYS A 114 -14.46 16.39 5.89
CA LYS A 114 -14.11 17.81 5.87
C LYS A 114 -14.08 18.41 7.28
N GLU A 115 -15.11 18.14 8.10
CA GLU A 115 -15.16 18.60 9.49
C GLU A 115 -13.98 18.06 10.31
N ALA A 116 -13.70 16.76 10.18
CA ALA A 116 -12.56 16.13 10.85
C ALA A 116 -11.21 16.74 10.44
N LEU A 117 -11.04 17.10 9.16
CA LEU A 117 -9.83 17.74 8.65
C LEU A 117 -9.68 19.18 9.13
N ASP A 118 -10.78 19.93 9.22
CA ASP A 118 -10.76 21.32 9.68
C ASP A 118 -10.28 21.42 11.14
N ASP A 119 -10.73 20.51 12.00
CA ASP A 119 -10.26 20.41 13.39
C ASP A 119 -8.74 20.11 13.46
N LEU A 120 -8.29 19.10 12.72
CA LEU A 120 -6.89 18.65 12.72
C LEU A 120 -5.95 19.70 12.11
N GLU A 121 -6.40 20.39 11.06
CA GLU A 121 -5.67 21.48 10.43
C GLU A 121 -5.49 22.65 11.42
N ALA A 122 -6.57 23.07 12.10
CA ALA A 122 -6.51 24.17 13.05
C ALA A 122 -5.51 23.88 14.19
N GLU A 123 -5.53 22.65 14.72
CA GLU A 123 -4.56 22.21 15.72
C GLU A 123 -3.12 22.24 15.16
N MET A 124 -2.91 21.70 13.97
CA MET A 124 -1.59 21.63 13.34
C MET A 124 -0.98 23.00 13.08
N ILE A 125 -1.77 23.92 12.51
CA ILE A 125 -1.34 25.30 12.26
C ILE A 125 -1.01 26.00 13.58
N LEU A 126 -1.81 25.80 14.63
CA LEU A 126 -1.54 26.37 15.95
C LEU A 126 -0.21 25.88 16.51
N ILE A 127 0.10 24.58 16.40
CA ILE A 127 1.38 24.03 16.88
C ILE A 127 2.55 24.60 16.07
N MET A 128 2.45 24.67 14.74
CA MET A 128 3.49 25.25 13.89
C MET A 128 3.77 26.72 14.21
N LYS A 129 2.70 27.52 14.40
CA LYS A 129 2.82 28.92 14.83
C LYS A 129 3.44 29.03 16.23
N SER A 130 3.04 28.16 17.16
CA SER A 130 3.57 28.14 18.53
C SER A 130 5.05 27.74 18.58
N LEU A 131 5.51 26.91 17.64
CA LEU A 131 6.92 26.56 17.46
C LEU A 131 7.74 27.72 16.84
N GLY A 132 7.07 28.75 16.34
CA GLY A 132 7.70 29.91 15.70
C GLY A 132 8.22 29.64 14.30
N ILE A 133 7.63 28.69 13.57
CA ILE A 133 7.97 28.44 12.16
C ILE A 133 7.75 29.73 11.34
N SER A 134 8.72 30.09 10.50
CA SER A 134 8.71 31.30 9.67
C SER A 134 8.11 31.09 8.29
N GLY A 135 7.05 30.28 8.21
CA GLY A 135 6.32 29.97 6.99
C GLY A 135 5.29 31.03 6.62
N ASP A 136 4.86 31.03 5.37
CA ASP A 136 3.74 31.84 4.87
C ASP A 136 2.41 31.18 5.28
N PHE A 137 1.96 31.51 6.50
CA PHE A 137 0.66 31.09 7.02
C PHE A 137 -0.51 31.92 6.50
N ALA A 138 -0.28 33.02 5.77
CA ALA A 138 -1.36 33.80 5.18
C ALA A 138 -1.91 33.10 3.94
N ASN A 139 -1.04 32.43 3.18
CA ASN A 139 -1.37 31.78 1.90
C ASN A 139 -1.08 30.28 1.90
N TYR A 140 -1.28 29.60 3.03
CA TYR A 140 -1.09 28.15 3.07
C TYR A 140 -2.10 27.44 2.15
N TYR A 141 -1.68 26.37 1.47
CA TYR A 141 -2.52 25.66 0.51
C TYR A 141 -3.01 24.32 1.05
N ARG A 142 -4.11 23.84 0.47
CA ARG A 142 -4.76 22.58 0.84
C ARG A 142 -4.86 21.68 -0.39
N THR A 143 -4.47 20.42 -0.26
CA THR A 143 -4.52 19.49 -1.41
C THR A 143 -5.94 19.11 -1.83
N ASP A 144 -6.96 19.35 -0.98
CA ASP A 144 -8.39 19.17 -1.29
C ASP A 144 -9.10 20.45 -1.76
N SER A 145 -8.37 21.58 -1.90
CA SER A 145 -8.92 22.84 -2.39
C SER A 145 -9.34 22.76 -3.86
N GLU A 146 -10.28 23.62 -4.28
CA GLU A 146 -10.74 23.69 -5.67
C GLU A 146 -9.59 24.01 -6.64
N GLU A 147 -8.70 24.91 -6.26
CA GLU A 147 -7.51 25.27 -7.06
C GLU A 147 -6.57 24.08 -7.23
N TYR A 148 -6.21 23.40 -6.15
CA TYR A 148 -5.31 22.25 -6.19
C TYR A 148 -5.92 21.06 -6.93
N ARG A 149 -7.24 20.83 -6.78
CA ARG A 149 -7.98 19.82 -7.55
C ARG A 149 -8.01 20.15 -9.03
N THR A 150 -8.22 21.42 -9.39
CA THR A 150 -8.19 21.87 -10.78
C THR A 150 -6.81 21.63 -11.39
N LEU A 151 -5.74 21.94 -10.65
CA LEU A 151 -4.36 21.69 -11.09
C LEU A 151 -4.07 20.20 -11.32
N THR A 152 -4.41 19.34 -10.35
CA THR A 152 -4.17 17.89 -10.45
C THR A 152 -4.98 17.24 -11.56
N GLN A 153 -6.27 17.60 -11.70
CA GLN A 153 -7.12 17.14 -12.80
C GLN A 153 -6.62 17.60 -14.16
N THR A 154 -6.20 18.87 -14.28
CA THR A 154 -5.64 19.40 -15.53
C THR A 154 -4.36 18.66 -15.91
N THR A 155 -3.49 18.40 -14.93
CA THR A 155 -2.26 17.62 -15.12
C THR A 155 -2.57 16.20 -15.59
N PHE A 156 -3.53 15.53 -14.96
CA PHE A 156 -3.97 14.20 -15.37
C PHE A 156 -4.50 14.19 -16.81
N ILE A 157 -5.36 15.15 -17.17
CA ILE A 157 -5.93 15.27 -18.53
C ILE A 157 -4.82 15.52 -19.55
N ASP A 158 -3.83 16.36 -19.24
CA ASP A 158 -2.68 16.60 -20.11
C ASP A 158 -1.83 15.33 -20.31
N LEU A 159 -1.52 14.61 -19.22
CA LEU A 159 -0.79 13.35 -19.29
C LEU A 159 -1.57 12.26 -20.05
N TRP A 160 -2.89 12.24 -19.92
CA TRP A 160 -3.77 11.36 -20.70
C TRP A 160 -3.71 11.69 -22.19
N LYS A 161 -3.85 12.96 -22.55
CA LYS A 161 -3.75 13.43 -23.96
C LYS A 161 -2.37 13.13 -24.57
N LYS A 162 -1.31 13.17 -23.76
CA LYS A 162 0.07 12.82 -24.16
C LYS A 162 0.32 11.31 -24.21
N GLY A 163 -0.67 10.47 -23.91
CA GLY A 163 -0.54 9.02 -23.86
C GLY A 163 0.45 8.52 -22.79
N GLN A 164 0.70 9.32 -21.74
CA GLN A 164 1.55 8.96 -20.61
C GLN A 164 0.75 8.21 -19.54
N VAL A 165 -0.53 8.53 -19.38
CA VAL A 165 -1.47 7.73 -18.60
C VAL A 165 -2.22 6.78 -19.54
N TYR A 166 -2.41 5.53 -19.12
CA TYR A 166 -3.17 4.53 -19.87
C TYR A 166 -3.96 3.63 -18.92
N LEU A 167 -5.06 3.10 -19.45
CA LEU A 167 -5.86 2.07 -18.79
C LEU A 167 -5.29 0.70 -19.15
N ALA A 168 -5.11 -0.16 -18.15
CA ALA A 168 -4.73 -1.54 -18.37
C ALA A 168 -5.38 -2.42 -17.30
N ASN A 169 -5.68 -3.67 -17.65
CA ASN A 169 -5.95 -4.68 -16.65
C ASN A 169 -4.62 -5.29 -16.20
N ARG A 170 -4.25 -5.06 -14.94
CA ARG A 170 -3.05 -5.67 -14.36
C ARG A 170 -3.33 -6.20 -12.96
N PRO A 171 -2.50 -7.14 -12.48
CA PRO A 171 -2.56 -7.57 -11.09
C PRO A 171 -2.16 -6.40 -10.19
N ASN A 172 -3.07 -5.97 -9.33
CA ASN A 172 -2.84 -4.89 -8.36
C ASN A 172 -2.87 -5.46 -6.95
N ASN A 173 -2.02 -4.90 -6.08
CA ASN A 173 -2.10 -5.17 -4.65
C ASN A 173 -3.41 -4.58 -4.12
N TYR A 174 -4.22 -5.41 -3.49
CA TYR A 174 -5.56 -5.04 -3.07
C TYR A 174 -5.76 -5.35 -1.58
N ASP A 175 -6.23 -4.34 -0.86
CA ASP A 175 -6.62 -4.44 0.54
C ASP A 175 -8.14 -4.56 0.62
N TRP A 176 -8.66 -5.75 0.94
CA TRP A 176 -10.10 -6.00 0.98
C TRP A 176 -10.80 -5.33 2.18
N VAL A 177 -10.05 -5.00 3.25
CA VAL A 177 -10.58 -4.24 4.39
C VAL A 177 -10.82 -2.79 3.97
N SER A 178 -9.82 -2.16 3.35
CA SER A 178 -9.97 -0.80 2.82
C SER A 178 -10.84 -0.75 1.56
N GLY A 179 -10.86 -1.81 0.76
CA GLY A 179 -11.65 -1.92 -0.48
C GLY A 179 -11.03 -1.20 -1.66
N THR A 180 -9.70 -1.15 -1.71
CA THR A 180 -8.98 -0.36 -2.70
C THR A 180 -7.62 -0.96 -2.98
N THR A 181 -7.09 -0.62 -4.15
CA THR A 181 -5.71 -0.94 -4.52
C THR A 181 -4.75 -0.11 -3.68
N ILE A 182 -3.62 -0.71 -3.29
CA ILE A 182 -2.54 -0.02 -2.57
C ILE A 182 -1.25 -0.08 -3.39
N ALA A 183 -0.41 0.94 -3.24
CA ALA A 183 0.86 1.01 -3.94
C ALA A 183 1.90 0.07 -3.30
N ASP A 184 2.94 -0.32 -4.06
CA ASP A 184 4.03 -1.15 -3.53
C ASP A 184 4.73 -0.50 -2.31
N ALA A 185 4.77 0.83 -2.26
CA ALA A 185 5.32 1.59 -1.14
C ALA A 185 4.50 1.46 0.16
N GLU A 186 3.26 1.01 0.09
CA GLU A 186 2.35 0.83 1.23
C GLU A 186 2.31 -0.62 1.73
N ILE A 187 3.18 -1.49 1.19
CA ILE A 187 3.32 -2.89 1.60
C ILE A 187 4.46 -3.01 2.60
N ILE A 188 4.18 -3.65 3.74
CA ILE A 188 5.21 -4.09 4.68
C ILE A 188 5.23 -5.62 4.72
N TYR A 189 6.34 -6.18 5.19
CA TYR A 189 6.48 -7.64 5.30
C TYR A 189 6.56 -8.02 6.76
N GLU A 190 5.74 -9.00 7.15
CA GLU A 190 5.79 -9.62 8.48
C GLU A 190 6.06 -11.11 8.38
N ASP A 191 6.81 -11.62 9.36
CA ASP A 191 7.13 -13.03 9.49
C ASP A 191 5.98 -13.73 10.21
N ILE A 192 5.16 -14.46 9.44
CA ILE A 192 3.96 -15.12 9.94
C ILE A 192 4.18 -16.64 9.97
N GLN A 193 3.90 -17.26 11.11
CA GLN A 193 3.89 -18.71 11.24
C GLN A 193 2.76 -19.31 10.40
N THR A 194 3.13 -20.14 9.42
CA THR A 194 2.23 -20.72 8.43
C THR A 194 2.53 -22.20 8.24
N LYS A 195 1.50 -22.98 7.92
CA LYS A 195 1.63 -24.41 7.58
C LYS A 195 2.02 -24.57 6.11
N LEU A 196 3.13 -25.26 5.86
CA LEU A 196 3.50 -25.78 4.56
C LEU A 196 2.91 -27.20 4.43
N VAL A 197 1.96 -27.36 3.50
CA VAL A 197 1.22 -28.60 3.32
C VAL A 197 1.77 -29.33 2.11
N TYR A 198 2.21 -30.57 2.30
CA TYR A 198 2.70 -31.44 1.24
C TYR A 198 1.55 -32.33 0.77
N MET A 199 1.08 -32.07 -0.44
CA MET A 199 -0.15 -32.63 -1.01
C MET A 199 0.16 -33.60 -2.15
N LYS A 200 -0.58 -34.70 -2.23
CA LYS A 200 -0.46 -35.73 -3.28
C LYS A 200 -1.36 -35.37 -4.45
N PHE A 201 -0.77 -35.28 -5.62
CA PHE A 201 -1.47 -35.03 -6.89
C PHE A 201 -1.32 -36.26 -7.79
N LYS A 202 -2.43 -36.74 -8.35
CA LYS A 202 -2.43 -37.91 -9.24
C LYS A 202 -2.02 -37.51 -10.65
N ILE A 203 -1.09 -38.23 -11.26
CA ILE A 203 -0.79 -38.07 -12.69
C ILE A 203 -1.90 -38.75 -13.48
N LYS A 204 -2.52 -37.99 -14.41
CA LYS A 204 -3.61 -38.48 -15.23
C LYS A 204 -3.19 -39.74 -16.01
N ASP A 205 -4.13 -40.68 -16.13
CA ASP A 205 -3.95 -41.97 -16.84
C ASP A 205 -2.86 -42.88 -16.24
N THR A 206 -2.43 -42.62 -15.00
CA THR A 206 -1.49 -43.47 -14.25
C THR A 206 -1.91 -43.59 -12.78
N ASP A 207 -1.39 -44.58 -12.07
CA ASP A 207 -1.51 -44.68 -10.60
C ASP A 207 -0.33 -44.03 -9.86
N GLN A 208 0.45 -43.20 -10.56
CA GLN A 208 1.56 -42.46 -9.97
C GLN A 208 1.08 -41.14 -9.36
N GLU A 209 1.69 -40.78 -8.24
CA GLU A 209 1.42 -39.54 -7.53
C GLU A 209 2.70 -38.71 -7.43
N ILE A 210 2.53 -37.39 -7.40
CA ILE A 210 3.59 -36.43 -7.12
C ILE A 210 3.23 -35.61 -5.89
N VAL A 211 4.24 -35.24 -5.10
CA VAL A 211 4.05 -34.43 -3.91
C VAL A 211 4.35 -32.97 -4.21
N ILE A 212 3.44 -32.07 -3.87
CA ILE A 212 3.53 -30.63 -4.10
C ILE A 212 3.36 -29.92 -2.77
N ALA A 213 4.29 -29.02 -2.44
CA ALA A 213 4.24 -28.25 -1.21
C ALA A 213 3.64 -26.86 -1.46
N SER A 214 2.72 -26.41 -0.62
CA SER A 214 2.16 -25.06 -0.68
C SER A 214 1.77 -24.52 0.69
N THR A 215 1.93 -23.21 0.87
CA THR A 215 1.45 -22.45 2.04
C THR A 215 0.02 -21.93 1.88
N ARG A 216 -0.54 -22.02 0.67
CA ARG A 216 -1.89 -21.55 0.31
C ARG A 216 -2.72 -22.66 -0.33
N PRO A 217 -3.01 -23.77 0.38
CA PRO A 217 -3.83 -24.85 -0.17
C PRO A 217 -5.25 -24.37 -0.54
N GLU A 218 -5.76 -23.29 0.06
CA GLU A 218 -7.04 -22.68 -0.31
C GLU A 218 -7.12 -22.24 -1.79
N LEU A 219 -5.97 -22.04 -2.46
CA LEU A 219 -5.89 -21.64 -3.86
C LEU A 219 -5.87 -22.82 -4.85
N LEU A 220 -6.02 -24.07 -4.40
CA LEU A 220 -6.10 -25.23 -5.31
C LEU A 220 -7.17 -25.07 -6.41
N CYS A 221 -8.27 -24.38 -6.11
CA CYS A 221 -9.34 -24.06 -7.06
C CYS A 221 -8.92 -23.15 -8.22
N ALA A 222 -7.83 -22.42 -8.08
CA ALA A 222 -7.28 -21.56 -9.12
C ALA A 222 -6.06 -22.18 -9.84
N CYS A 223 -5.59 -23.37 -9.43
CA CYS A 223 -4.41 -24.01 -10.02
C CYS A 223 -4.50 -24.12 -11.55
N ARG A 224 -3.51 -23.57 -12.26
CA ARG A 224 -3.40 -23.59 -13.73
C ARG A 224 -2.31 -24.51 -14.23
N THR A 225 -1.19 -24.54 -13.54
CA THR A 225 -0.03 -25.37 -13.90
C THR A 225 0.80 -25.66 -12.66
N ILE A 226 1.67 -26.64 -12.76
CA ILE A 226 2.66 -26.97 -11.75
C ILE A 226 4.01 -26.75 -12.40
N ILE A 227 4.89 -25.98 -11.75
CA ILE A 227 6.25 -25.76 -12.25
C ILE A 227 7.27 -26.53 -11.43
N VAL A 228 8.28 -27.04 -12.10
CA VAL A 228 9.48 -27.66 -11.50
C VAL A 228 10.71 -27.04 -12.11
N ASN A 229 11.85 -27.14 -11.43
CA ASN A 229 13.11 -26.66 -11.99
C ASN A 229 13.51 -27.57 -13.17
N PRO A 230 13.98 -27.02 -14.31
CA PRO A 230 14.44 -27.83 -15.45
C PRO A 230 15.56 -28.83 -15.11
N GLU A 231 16.39 -28.51 -14.12
CA GLU A 231 17.53 -29.33 -13.68
C GLU A 231 17.13 -30.37 -12.61
N ASP A 232 15.86 -30.39 -12.18
CA ASP A 232 15.39 -31.34 -11.17
C ASP A 232 15.04 -32.70 -11.78
N GLU A 233 16.02 -33.62 -11.73
CA GLU A 233 15.89 -34.97 -12.30
C GLU A 233 14.72 -35.78 -11.73
N ARG A 234 14.24 -35.44 -10.51
CA ARG A 234 13.11 -36.13 -9.86
C ARG A 234 11.82 -36.03 -10.68
N TYR A 235 11.64 -34.91 -11.39
CA TYR A 235 10.42 -34.60 -12.13
C TYR A 235 10.54 -34.74 -13.64
N SER A 236 11.74 -35.01 -14.18
CA SER A 236 11.99 -35.06 -15.63
C SER A 236 11.09 -36.02 -16.39
N LYS A 237 10.65 -37.12 -15.76
CA LYS A 237 9.75 -38.12 -16.37
C LYS A 237 8.27 -37.68 -16.44
N TYR A 238 7.92 -36.59 -15.76
CA TYR A 238 6.55 -36.11 -15.62
C TYR A 238 6.31 -34.77 -16.34
N ILE A 239 7.35 -34.18 -16.93
CA ILE A 239 7.25 -32.93 -17.72
C ILE A 239 6.27 -33.11 -18.88
N GLY A 240 5.32 -32.17 -19.03
CA GLY A 240 4.26 -32.19 -20.04
C GLY A 240 3.10 -33.15 -19.73
N LYS A 241 3.17 -33.93 -18.64
CA LYS A 241 2.04 -34.77 -18.24
C LYS A 241 0.96 -33.93 -17.57
N LYS A 242 -0.28 -34.41 -17.73
CA LYS A 242 -1.44 -33.87 -17.04
C LYS A 242 -1.51 -34.42 -15.62
N ILE A 243 -1.84 -33.55 -14.69
CA ILE A 243 -1.95 -33.83 -13.27
C ILE A 243 -3.33 -33.40 -12.80
N ILE A 244 -3.93 -34.22 -11.94
CA ILE A 244 -5.23 -33.97 -11.35
C ILE A 244 -5.02 -33.27 -10.02
N VAL A 245 -5.58 -32.07 -9.91
CA VAL A 245 -5.57 -31.27 -8.68
C VAL A 245 -6.52 -31.90 -7.66
N PRO A 246 -6.08 -32.18 -6.42
CA PRO A 246 -6.93 -32.78 -5.40
C PRO A 246 -8.10 -31.87 -5.06
N ILE A 247 -9.22 -32.46 -4.62
CA ILE A 247 -10.51 -31.82 -4.30
C ILE A 247 -11.24 -31.26 -5.52
N THR A 248 -10.57 -30.48 -6.36
CA THR A 248 -11.18 -29.77 -7.51
C THR A 248 -11.30 -30.66 -8.74
N ASN A 249 -10.48 -31.73 -8.82
CA ASN A 249 -10.33 -32.62 -9.98
C ASN A 249 -10.00 -31.88 -11.29
N ALA A 250 -9.44 -30.67 -11.19
CA ALA A 250 -9.00 -29.91 -12.35
C ALA A 250 -7.77 -30.57 -12.98
N GLU A 251 -7.68 -30.54 -14.31
CA GLU A 251 -6.50 -31.01 -15.04
C GLU A 251 -5.55 -29.83 -15.28
N VAL A 252 -4.31 -29.97 -14.79
CA VAL A 252 -3.23 -29.01 -15.00
C VAL A 252 -2.00 -29.70 -15.58
N GLU A 253 -1.13 -28.95 -16.24
CA GLU A 253 0.09 -29.48 -16.86
C GLU A 253 1.32 -29.25 -15.96
N LEU A 254 2.26 -30.20 -15.93
CA LEU A 254 3.58 -30.00 -15.34
C LEU A 254 4.52 -29.34 -16.35
N ARG A 255 5.00 -28.14 -16.03
CA ARG A 255 5.94 -27.36 -16.85
C ARG A 255 7.25 -27.15 -16.13
N THR A 256 8.28 -26.76 -16.87
CA THR A 256 9.57 -26.38 -16.30
C THR A 256 9.69 -24.87 -16.21
N HIS A 257 10.25 -24.39 -15.11
CA HIS A 257 10.56 -22.98 -14.92
C HIS A 257 11.72 -22.79 -13.96
N HIS A 258 12.68 -21.92 -14.30
CA HIS A 258 13.90 -21.73 -13.50
C HIS A 258 13.64 -21.09 -12.13
N SER A 259 12.48 -20.44 -11.95
CA SER A 259 12.09 -19.84 -10.65
C SER A 259 11.76 -20.88 -9.57
N ALA A 260 11.46 -22.12 -9.96
CA ALA A 260 11.21 -23.20 -9.01
C ALA A 260 12.52 -23.58 -8.30
N LYS A 261 12.51 -23.55 -6.97
CA LYS A 261 13.67 -23.90 -6.13
C LYS A 261 13.60 -25.38 -5.75
N GLN A 262 14.58 -26.16 -6.18
CA GLN A 262 14.64 -27.61 -5.94
C GLN A 262 14.65 -27.98 -4.44
N GLU A 263 15.31 -27.15 -3.64
CA GLU A 263 15.53 -27.33 -2.20
C GLU A 263 14.30 -26.96 -1.35
N PHE A 264 13.35 -26.19 -1.90
CA PHE A 264 12.22 -25.66 -1.12
C PHE A 264 10.99 -26.56 -1.24
N GLY A 265 10.47 -27.04 -0.11
CA GLY A 265 9.31 -27.91 -0.07
C GLY A 265 9.56 -29.21 -0.82
N SER A 266 8.78 -29.49 -1.86
CA SER A 266 8.99 -30.65 -2.73
C SER A 266 9.83 -30.35 -3.99
N GLY A 267 10.18 -29.09 -4.25
CA GLY A 267 10.77 -28.66 -5.53
C GLY A 267 9.74 -28.42 -6.65
N ALA A 268 8.47 -28.78 -6.43
CA ALA A 268 7.35 -28.51 -7.31
C ALA A 268 6.45 -27.42 -6.72
N VAL A 269 6.05 -26.45 -7.53
CA VAL A 269 5.25 -25.29 -7.11
C VAL A 269 3.95 -25.24 -7.90
N MET A 270 2.82 -25.11 -7.20
CA MET A 270 1.52 -24.89 -7.83
C MET A 270 1.35 -23.42 -8.22
N VAL A 271 0.99 -23.15 -9.48
CA VAL A 271 0.78 -21.81 -10.02
C VAL A 271 -0.73 -21.60 -10.14
N CYS A 272 -1.31 -20.86 -9.20
CA CYS A 272 -2.77 -20.85 -9.01
C CYS A 272 -3.40 -19.48 -9.23
N SER A 273 -2.93 -18.50 -8.50
CA SER A 273 -3.28 -17.11 -8.73
C SER A 273 -2.06 -16.27 -8.40
N TYR A 274 -2.22 -14.96 -8.45
CA TYR A 274 -1.19 -14.07 -7.97
C TYR A 274 -1.10 -14.18 -6.43
N GLY A 275 -0.06 -14.85 -5.93
CA GLY A 275 0.31 -14.85 -4.51
C GLY A 275 1.35 -13.79 -4.20
N ASP A 276 2.25 -13.52 -5.14
CA ASP A 276 3.25 -12.47 -5.10
C ASP A 276 3.56 -11.87 -6.50
N GLN A 277 4.52 -10.95 -6.56
CA GLN A 277 5.00 -10.36 -7.82
C GLN A 277 5.73 -11.37 -8.73
N ASN A 278 6.30 -12.44 -8.17
CA ASN A 278 6.94 -13.49 -8.99
C ASN A 278 5.88 -14.28 -9.75
N ASP A 279 4.73 -14.55 -9.11
CA ASP A 279 3.59 -15.18 -9.77
C ASP A 279 3.08 -14.31 -10.92
N VAL A 280 3.07 -12.98 -10.78
CA VAL A 280 2.69 -12.07 -11.88
C VAL A 280 3.59 -12.23 -13.10
N ALA A 281 4.91 -12.24 -12.90
CA ALA A 281 5.87 -12.46 -13.98
C ALA A 281 5.69 -13.85 -14.60
N LEU A 282 5.53 -14.88 -13.76
CA LEU A 282 5.37 -16.27 -14.18
C LEU A 282 4.11 -16.49 -15.03
N PHE A 283 2.97 -15.92 -14.62
CA PHE A 283 1.73 -16.00 -15.39
C PHE A 283 1.88 -15.36 -16.77
N ARG A 284 2.62 -14.26 -16.87
CA ARG A 284 2.89 -13.57 -18.13
C ARG A 284 3.83 -14.37 -19.03
N GLU A 285 4.91 -14.91 -18.49
CA GLU A 285 5.89 -15.71 -19.23
C GLU A 285 5.31 -17.03 -19.74
N LEU A 286 4.42 -17.65 -18.96
CA LEU A 286 3.76 -18.91 -19.30
C LEU A 286 2.42 -18.73 -20.04
N GLU A 287 2.03 -17.49 -20.34
CA GLU A 287 0.78 -17.11 -21.01
C GLU A 287 -0.48 -17.74 -20.35
N LEU A 288 -0.49 -17.78 -19.02
CA LEU A 288 -1.57 -18.39 -18.25
C LEU A 288 -2.73 -17.42 -18.07
N LYS A 289 -3.96 -17.95 -18.12
CA LYS A 289 -5.17 -17.19 -17.78
C LYS A 289 -5.43 -17.24 -16.28
N GLU A 290 -5.47 -16.08 -15.65
CA GLU A 290 -5.77 -15.93 -14.24
C GLU A 290 -7.16 -16.44 -13.84
N ILE A 291 -7.28 -16.94 -12.61
CA ILE A 291 -8.55 -17.24 -11.94
C ILE A 291 -8.59 -16.43 -10.66
N ILE A 292 -9.67 -15.68 -10.48
CA ILE A 292 -9.92 -14.93 -9.24
C ILE A 292 -10.56 -15.88 -8.22
N ALA A 293 -9.75 -16.51 -7.38
CA ALA A 293 -10.24 -17.37 -6.28
C ALA A 293 -10.75 -16.58 -5.07
N ILE A 294 -10.22 -15.38 -4.84
CA ILE A 294 -10.59 -14.51 -3.72
C ILE A 294 -11.13 -13.20 -4.30
N GLY A 295 -12.35 -12.84 -3.92
CA GLY A 295 -13.04 -11.66 -4.42
C GLY A 295 -12.61 -10.37 -3.72
N LEU A 296 -13.16 -9.26 -4.20
CA LEU A 296 -12.93 -7.89 -3.66
C LEU A 296 -13.43 -7.72 -2.22
N ASP A 297 -14.24 -8.64 -1.71
CA ASP A 297 -14.74 -8.68 -0.34
C ASP A 297 -13.88 -9.53 0.61
N GLY A 298 -12.75 -10.07 0.11
CA GLY A 298 -11.85 -10.91 0.89
C GLY A 298 -12.43 -12.29 1.20
N LYS A 299 -13.35 -12.79 0.38
CA LYS A 299 -13.94 -14.13 0.50
C LYS A 299 -13.70 -14.97 -0.75
N MET A 300 -13.77 -16.28 -0.60
CA MET A 300 -13.64 -17.21 -1.72
C MET A 300 -14.80 -17.04 -2.72
N THR A 301 -14.48 -16.98 -4.01
CA THR A 301 -15.45 -16.87 -5.11
C THR A 301 -16.07 -18.23 -5.46
N GLU A 302 -17.05 -18.23 -6.38
CA GLU A 302 -17.76 -19.43 -6.86
C GLU A 302 -16.85 -20.58 -7.30
N ILE A 303 -15.65 -20.28 -7.79
CA ILE A 303 -14.68 -21.30 -8.24
C ILE A 303 -14.22 -22.21 -7.10
N ALA A 304 -14.31 -21.76 -5.85
CA ALA A 304 -13.91 -22.52 -4.69
C ALA A 304 -14.93 -23.60 -4.27
N GLY A 305 -16.06 -23.74 -5.00
CA GLY A 305 -17.05 -24.79 -4.76
C GLY A 305 -17.60 -24.79 -3.34
N GLN A 306 -17.31 -25.83 -2.55
CA GLN A 306 -17.82 -25.95 -1.18
C GLN A 306 -17.20 -24.96 -0.16
N TYR A 307 -16.22 -24.14 -0.60
CA TYR A 307 -15.56 -23.13 0.23
C TYR A 307 -16.03 -21.70 -0.06
N VAL A 308 -17.00 -21.52 -0.96
CA VAL A 308 -17.56 -20.20 -1.34
C VAL A 308 -17.99 -19.40 -0.12
N GLY A 309 -17.67 -18.11 -0.10
CA GLY A 309 -18.05 -17.18 0.96
C GLY A 309 -17.25 -17.31 2.26
N LEU A 310 -16.35 -18.31 2.38
CA LEU A 310 -15.42 -18.39 3.50
C LEU A 310 -14.29 -17.36 3.33
N LYS A 311 -13.74 -16.88 4.46
CA LYS A 311 -12.49 -16.12 4.42
C LYS A 311 -11.30 -17.05 4.10
N PRO A 312 -10.21 -16.57 3.47
CA PRO A 312 -9.05 -17.39 3.11
C PRO A 312 -8.51 -18.26 4.26
N LYS A 313 -8.41 -17.70 5.47
CA LYS A 313 -7.96 -18.45 6.66
C LYS A 313 -8.92 -19.59 7.05
N GLN A 314 -10.22 -19.38 6.91
CA GLN A 314 -11.24 -20.41 7.19
C GLN A 314 -11.26 -21.47 6.09
N ALA A 315 -11.17 -21.05 4.83
CA ALA A 315 -11.05 -21.93 3.68
C ALA A 315 -9.79 -22.81 3.78
N ARG A 316 -8.66 -22.23 4.22
CA ARG A 316 -7.40 -22.94 4.47
C ARG A 316 -7.55 -24.05 5.50
N THR A 317 -8.18 -23.76 6.64
CA THR A 317 -8.41 -24.80 7.67
C THR A 317 -9.26 -25.93 7.11
N LYS A 318 -10.39 -25.61 6.48
CA LYS A 318 -11.34 -26.60 5.97
C LYS A 318 -10.76 -27.46 4.83
N ILE A 319 -10.02 -26.84 3.90
CA ILE A 319 -9.40 -27.59 2.79
C ILE A 319 -8.29 -28.52 3.30
N ILE A 320 -7.54 -28.14 4.34
CA ILE A 320 -6.55 -29.03 4.95
C ILE A 320 -7.25 -30.23 5.58
N GLU A 321 -8.33 -30.02 6.33
CA GLU A 321 -9.13 -31.12 6.91
C GLU A 321 -9.71 -32.06 5.85
N ASP A 322 -10.20 -31.51 4.74
CA ASP A 322 -10.74 -32.31 3.62
C ASP A 322 -9.64 -33.09 2.89
N LEU A 323 -8.45 -32.49 2.73
CA LEU A 323 -7.28 -33.17 2.15
C LEU A 323 -6.77 -34.30 3.07
N GLU A 324 -6.74 -34.09 4.39
CA GLU A 324 -6.37 -35.13 5.37
C GLU A 324 -7.37 -36.28 5.35
N THR A 325 -8.67 -35.96 5.39
CA THR A 325 -9.76 -36.97 5.35
C THR A 325 -9.74 -37.79 4.06
N SER A 326 -9.38 -37.15 2.94
CA SER A 326 -9.28 -37.81 1.64
C SER A 326 -7.93 -38.52 1.40
N GLY A 327 -7.00 -38.46 2.35
CA GLY A 327 -5.68 -39.11 2.25
C GLY A 327 -4.71 -38.43 1.26
N PHE A 328 -4.97 -37.19 0.86
CA PHE A 328 -4.12 -36.43 -0.06
C PHE A 328 -2.99 -35.67 0.62
N VAL A 329 -2.84 -35.75 1.95
CA VAL A 329 -1.73 -35.12 2.68
C VAL A 329 -0.63 -36.14 2.94
N GLU A 330 0.60 -35.79 2.57
CA GLU A 330 1.81 -36.56 2.91
C GLU A 330 2.38 -36.12 4.26
N LYS A 331 2.55 -34.80 4.46
CA LYS A 331 3.00 -34.20 5.72
C LYS A 331 2.62 -32.72 5.80
N ILE A 332 2.63 -32.18 7.02
CA ILE A 332 2.43 -30.75 7.29
C ILE A 332 3.60 -30.27 8.14
N GLU A 333 4.23 -29.17 7.73
CA GLU A 333 5.35 -28.54 8.45
C GLU A 333 4.99 -27.11 8.83
N ASP A 334 5.35 -26.70 10.05
CA ASP A 334 5.25 -25.31 10.46
C ASP A 334 6.48 -24.54 10.00
N ILE A 335 6.28 -23.50 9.20
CA ILE A 335 7.35 -22.63 8.70
C ILE A 335 7.05 -21.17 9.07
N VAL A 336 8.10 -20.36 9.10
CA VAL A 336 7.96 -18.90 9.13
C VAL A 336 7.97 -18.41 7.69
N HIS A 337 6.91 -17.73 7.28
CA HIS A 337 6.77 -17.20 5.93
C HIS A 337 6.66 -15.68 5.95
N ARG A 338 7.50 -15.02 5.16
CA ARG A 338 7.52 -13.57 5.00
C ARG A 338 6.33 -13.16 4.13
N THR A 339 5.27 -12.66 4.76
CA THR A 339 3.98 -12.38 4.11
C THR A 339 3.85 -10.87 3.86
N PRO A 340 3.46 -10.45 2.63
CA PRO A 340 3.15 -9.05 2.37
C PRO A 340 1.82 -8.69 3.04
N ILE A 341 1.84 -7.62 3.84
CA ILE A 341 0.66 -7.08 4.51
C ILE A 341 0.52 -5.59 4.20
N SER A 342 -0.71 -5.09 4.25
CA SER A 342 -0.99 -3.66 4.13
C SER A 342 -0.43 -2.93 5.35
N GLU A 343 0.35 -1.87 5.13
CA GLU A 343 0.88 -1.03 6.21
C GLU A 343 -0.25 -0.51 7.11
N ARG A 344 -1.43 -0.26 6.54
CA ARG A 344 -2.54 0.40 7.21
C ARG A 344 -3.46 -0.57 7.94
N SER A 345 -3.99 -1.58 7.23
CA SER A 345 -4.95 -2.53 7.81
C SER A 345 -4.28 -3.70 8.54
N LYS A 346 -2.97 -3.90 8.34
CA LYS A 346 -2.18 -4.98 8.95
C LYS A 346 -2.69 -6.38 8.60
N ILE A 347 -3.38 -6.52 7.47
CA ILE A 347 -3.83 -7.81 6.94
C ILE A 347 -3.02 -8.21 5.69
N PRO A 348 -2.90 -9.52 5.41
CA PRO A 348 -2.33 -9.99 4.15
C PRO A 348 -3.06 -9.39 2.95
N ILE A 349 -2.28 -8.90 2.00
CA ILE A 349 -2.80 -8.35 0.74
C ILE A 349 -3.20 -9.50 -0.19
N GLU A 350 -4.13 -9.22 -1.10
CA GLU A 350 -4.37 -10.10 -2.24
C GLU A 350 -3.94 -9.39 -3.51
N ILE A 351 -3.54 -10.15 -4.53
CA ILE A 351 -3.21 -9.57 -5.83
C ILE A 351 -4.36 -9.92 -6.79
N ILE A 352 -5.11 -8.90 -7.18
CA ILE A 352 -6.32 -9.06 -7.98
C ILE A 352 -6.14 -8.32 -9.31
N PRO A 353 -6.43 -8.95 -10.46
CA PRO A 353 -6.45 -8.27 -11.75
C PRO A 353 -7.56 -7.21 -11.74
N MET A 354 -7.18 -5.95 -11.86
CA MET A 354 -8.12 -4.83 -11.91
C MET A 354 -7.75 -3.91 -13.05
N GLU A 355 -8.79 -3.35 -13.66
CA GLU A 355 -8.64 -2.30 -14.65
C GLU A 355 -8.41 -0.96 -13.94
N GLU A 356 -7.19 -0.44 -14.03
CA GLU A 356 -6.76 0.76 -13.31
C GLU A 356 -6.00 1.72 -14.24
N TYR A 357 -5.80 2.95 -13.78
CA TYR A 357 -5.00 3.96 -14.46
C TYR A 357 -3.52 3.83 -14.07
N TYR A 358 -2.66 3.68 -15.08
CA TYR A 358 -1.21 3.60 -14.89
C TYR A 358 -0.49 4.78 -15.53
N LEU A 359 0.53 5.30 -14.86
CA LEU A 359 1.47 6.24 -15.43
C LEU A 359 2.65 5.48 -16.03
N LYS A 360 3.01 5.76 -17.28
CA LYS A 360 4.23 5.25 -17.91
C LYS A 360 5.44 5.75 -17.12
N GLN A 361 6.16 4.82 -16.49
CA GLN A 361 7.49 5.14 -15.98
C GLN A 361 8.37 5.46 -17.19
N LYS A 362 9.01 6.63 -17.20
CA LYS A 362 10.07 6.89 -18.17
C LYS A 362 11.21 5.94 -17.86
N GLU A 363 11.84 5.40 -18.91
CA GLU A 363 13.04 4.60 -18.75
C GLU A 363 14.01 5.35 -17.85
N LYS A 364 14.56 4.64 -16.86
CA LYS A 364 15.60 5.16 -15.98
C LYS A 364 16.71 5.65 -16.91
N ILE A 365 16.97 6.96 -16.92
CA ILE A 365 18.21 7.45 -17.52
C ILE A 365 19.29 6.82 -16.66
N GLU A 366 19.98 5.80 -17.20
CA GLU A 366 21.26 5.37 -16.65
C GLU A 366 22.13 6.62 -16.61
N THR A 367 22.30 7.17 -15.41
CA THR A 367 23.12 8.35 -15.17
C THR A 367 24.46 7.91 -14.63
#